data_AF-A0A6J6QWH0-F1
#
_entry.id   AF-A0A6J6QWH0-F1
#
_cell.length_a   1.000
_cell.length_b   1.000
_cell.length_c   1.000
_cell.angle_alpha   90.00
_cell.angle_beta   90.00
_cell.angle_gamma   90.00
#
_symmetry.space_group_name_H-M   'P 1'
#
loop_
_entity.id
_entity.type
_entity.pdbx_description
1 polymer ?
#
loop_
_entity_poly.entity_id
_entity_poly.type
_entity_poly.pdbx_seq_one_letter_code
_entity_poly.pdbx_strand_id
1 'polypeptide(L)'
;MHTVITVHGYGRRGLFTTLLLGGRNRPLARHVGQHLRNEFPAYEIEDDLANIPSDLAGQHADNPVNRVRNSGVQIELPPRVRGSSPLWWDWEGPHLTPHTTALVRGLSAAAQSWPI
;
A
#
# COMPACT_ATOMS: atom_id res chain seq x y z
N MET A 1 -0.70 10.44 17.77
CA MET A 1 -0.27 10.35 16.36
C MET A 1 -1.29 11.07 15.47
N HIS A 2 -0.84 11.85 14.49
CA HIS A 2 -1.71 12.64 13.59
C HIS A 2 -1.90 11.98 12.21
N THR A 3 -0.94 11.14 11.82
CA THR A 3 -0.89 10.45 10.53
C THR A 3 -0.64 8.97 10.79
N VAL A 4 -1.45 8.10 10.19
CA VAL A 4 -1.31 6.64 10.32
C VAL A 4 -1.41 6.00 8.93
N ILE A 5 -0.48 5.09 8.65
CA ILE A 5 -0.52 4.18 7.51
C ILE A 5 -0.49 2.77 8.09
N THR A 6 -1.38 1.90 7.61
CA THR A 6 -1.37 0.46 7.93
C THR A 6 -1.01 -0.31 6.66
N VAL A 7 -0.20 -1.36 6.80
CA VAL A 7 0.28 -2.18 5.68
C VAL A 7 -0.21 -3.60 5.88
N HIS A 8 -0.98 -4.09 4.92
CA HIS A 8 -1.65 -5.38 4.93
C HIS A 8 -1.27 -6.19 3.69
N GLY A 9 -1.60 -7.48 3.72
CA GLY A 9 -1.48 -8.35 2.56
C GLY A 9 -2.82 -8.92 2.17
N TYR A 10 -3.08 -8.95 0.87
CA TYR A 10 -4.27 -9.62 0.32
C TYR A 10 -3.89 -10.61 -0.78
N GLY A 11 -4.89 -11.36 -1.23
CA GLY A 11 -4.82 -12.22 -2.40
C GLY A 11 -6.18 -12.25 -3.10
N ARG A 12 -6.25 -11.68 -4.31
CA ARG A 12 -7.46 -11.69 -5.15
C ARG A 12 -7.07 -11.96 -6.60
N ARG A 13 -7.76 -12.91 -7.23
CA ARG A 13 -7.54 -13.24 -8.64
C ARG A 13 -7.75 -12.00 -9.50
N GLY A 14 -6.81 -11.72 -10.40
CA GLY A 14 -6.86 -10.55 -11.29
C GLY A 14 -6.18 -9.29 -10.73
N LEU A 15 -5.83 -9.26 -9.44
CA LEU A 15 -5.22 -8.09 -8.79
C LEU A 15 -3.79 -8.37 -8.28
N PHE A 16 -3.10 -9.35 -8.84
CA PHE A 16 -1.75 -9.74 -8.39
C PHE A 16 -0.67 -8.66 -8.61
N THR A 17 -1.00 -7.61 -9.35
CA THR A 17 -0.15 -6.47 -9.67
C THR A 17 -0.77 -5.13 -9.24
N THR A 18 -1.75 -5.15 -8.34
CA THR A 18 -2.44 -3.92 -7.89
C THR A 18 -2.17 -3.71 -6.40
N LEU A 19 -1.67 -2.54 -6.02
CA LEU A 19 -1.62 -2.08 -4.62
C LEU A 19 -2.85 -1.21 -4.38
N LEU A 20 -3.63 -1.51 -3.34
CA LEU A 20 -4.87 -0.79 -3.05
C LEU A 20 -4.65 0.16 -1.87
N LEU A 21 -4.95 1.45 -2.04
CA LEU A 21 -4.77 2.50 -1.05
C LEU A 21 -6.13 3.02 -0.56
N GLY A 22 -6.68 2.27 0.39
CA GLY A 22 -7.93 2.57 1.09
C GLY A 22 -7.76 3.56 2.24
N GLY A 23 -8.66 3.48 3.23
CA GLY A 23 -8.72 4.41 4.37
C GLY A 23 -9.35 5.75 4.04
N ARG A 24 -9.68 6.53 5.07
CA ARG A 24 -10.45 7.78 4.91
C ARG A 24 -9.57 9.02 4.66
N ASN A 25 -8.27 8.94 4.91
CA ASN A 25 -7.35 10.05 4.61
C ASN A 25 -6.95 10.06 3.13
N ARG A 26 -7.83 10.61 2.27
CA ARG A 26 -7.64 10.60 0.82
C ARG A 26 -6.46 11.45 0.31
N PRO A 27 -6.15 12.62 0.89
CA PRO A 27 -4.93 13.35 0.54
C PRO A 27 -3.66 12.51 0.79
N LEU A 28 -3.57 11.83 1.94
CA LEU A 28 -2.45 10.96 2.24
C LEU A 28 -2.40 9.74 1.29
N ALA A 29 -3.55 9.14 0.97
CA ALA A 29 -3.62 8.02 0.04
C ALA A 29 -3.03 8.38 -1.34
N ARG A 30 -3.41 9.55 -1.87
CA ARG A 30 -2.89 10.06 -3.15
C ARG A 30 -1.39 10.35 -3.10
N HIS A 31 -0.93 10.98 -2.02
CA HIS A 31 0.49 11.27 -1.81
C HIS A 31 1.33 10.00 -1.80
N VAL A 32 0.96 9.03 -0.95
CA VAL A 32 1.64 7.73 -0.89
C VAL A 32 1.57 7.03 -2.25
N GLY A 33 0.41 7.09 -2.91
CA GLY A 33 0.19 6.50 -4.23
C GLY A 33 1.17 7.05 -5.28
N GLN A 34 1.40 8.35 -5.33
CA GLN A 34 2.36 8.98 -6.25
C GLN A 34 3.79 8.46 -6.04
N HIS A 35 4.24 8.34 -4.79
CA HIS A 35 5.56 7.79 -4.50
C HIS A 35 5.68 6.31 -4.90
N LEU A 36 4.64 5.50 -4.65
CA LEU A 36 4.64 4.09 -5.05
C LEU A 36 4.60 3.91 -6.57
N ARG A 37 3.93 4.80 -7.33
CA ARG A 37 3.91 4.74 -8.80
C ARG A 37 5.32 4.88 -9.41
N ASN A 38 6.19 5.67 -8.78
CA ASN A 38 7.60 5.79 -9.21
C ASN A 38 8.39 4.49 -9.00
N GLU A 39 8.03 3.71 -7.98
CA GLU A 39 8.71 2.48 -7.61
C GLU A 39 8.20 1.25 -8.35
N PHE A 40 6.95 1.31 -8.82
CA PHE A 40 6.30 0.19 -9.48
C PHE A 40 5.65 0.60 -10.82
N PRO A 41 6.43 0.97 -11.85
CA PRO A 41 5.89 1.43 -13.13
C PRO A 41 5.09 0.36 -13.90
N ALA A 42 5.26 -0.91 -13.55
CA ALA A 42 4.52 -2.04 -14.13
C ALA A 42 3.34 -2.53 -13.25
N TYR A 43 3.05 -1.83 -12.14
CA TYR A 43 1.95 -2.16 -11.24
C TYR A 43 0.91 -1.05 -11.27
N GLU A 44 -0.31 -1.44 -10.93
CA GLU A 44 -1.38 -0.50 -10.66
C GLU A 44 -1.30 -0.06 -9.20
N ILE A 45 -1.30 1.25 -8.98
CA ILE A 45 -1.46 1.85 -7.66
C ILE A 45 -2.84 2.48 -7.66
N GLU A 46 -3.80 1.83 -7.00
CA GLU A 46 -5.20 2.23 -7.01
C GLU A 46 -5.53 2.99 -5.72
N ASP A 47 -5.82 4.28 -5.87
CA ASP A 47 -6.18 5.23 -4.81
C ASP A 47 -7.53 5.93 -5.07
N ASP A 48 -8.34 5.43 -6.00
CA ASP A 48 -9.75 5.74 -6.18
C ASP A 48 -10.64 4.70 -5.49
N LEU A 49 -11.42 5.15 -4.51
CA LEU A 49 -12.33 4.28 -3.76
C LEU A 49 -13.42 3.65 -4.62
N ALA A 50 -13.74 4.23 -5.78
CA ALA A 50 -14.70 3.63 -6.71
C ALA A 50 -14.19 2.32 -7.32
N ASN A 51 -12.87 2.16 -7.42
CA ASN A 51 -12.23 1.00 -8.03
C ASN A 51 -11.66 0.01 -7.01
N ILE A 52 -11.44 0.46 -5.76
CA ILE A 52 -11.01 -0.43 -4.68
C ILE A 52 -12.20 -1.28 -4.23
N PRO A 53 -12.07 -2.62 -4.18
CA PRO A 53 -13.13 -3.45 -3.65
C PRO A 53 -13.51 -3.07 -2.22
N SER A 54 -14.82 -2.99 -1.96
CA SER A 54 -15.36 -2.43 -0.72
C SER A 54 -14.85 -3.13 0.54
N ASP A 55 -14.60 -4.43 0.47
CA ASP A 55 -14.07 -5.25 1.56
C ASP A 55 -12.57 -5.01 1.85
N LEU A 56 -11.85 -4.37 0.93
CA LEU A 56 -10.44 -3.99 1.04
C LEU A 56 -10.23 -2.46 1.14
N ALA A 57 -11.30 -1.67 1.04
CA ALA A 57 -11.22 -0.21 0.98
C ALA A 57 -10.94 0.46 2.34
N GLY A 58 -11.03 -0.26 3.46
CA GLY A 58 -10.72 0.26 4.80
C GLY A 58 -11.57 1.47 5.23
N GLN A 59 -12.82 1.60 4.75
CA GLN A 59 -13.66 2.79 4.99
C GLN A 59 -14.42 2.80 6.32
N HIS A 60 -14.54 1.65 6.99
CA HIS A 60 -15.32 1.55 8.22
C HIS A 60 -14.79 2.50 9.31
N ALA A 61 -15.69 3.20 10.01
CA ALA A 61 -15.31 4.18 11.03
C ALA A 61 -14.52 3.55 12.19
N ASP A 62 -14.88 2.32 12.56
CA ASP A 62 -14.19 1.55 13.62
C ASP A 62 -12.94 0.82 13.14
N ASN A 63 -12.58 0.89 11.86
CA ASN A 63 -11.29 0.39 11.43
C ASN A 63 -10.19 1.15 12.20
N PRO A 64 -9.25 0.48 12.88
CA PRO A 64 -8.22 1.13 13.69
C PRO A 64 -7.47 2.26 12.96
N VAL A 65 -7.26 2.13 11.65
CA VAL A 65 -6.60 3.15 10.83
C VAL A 65 -7.35 4.48 10.81
N ASN A 66 -8.67 4.47 10.99
CA ASN A 66 -9.54 5.64 10.93
C ASN A 66 -9.84 6.27 12.30
N ARG A 67 -9.37 5.67 13.40
CA ARG A 67 -9.63 6.17 14.76
C ARG A 67 -8.73 7.34 15.18
N VAL A 68 -7.74 7.70 14.38
CA VAL A 68 -6.89 8.87 14.60
C VAL A 68 -7.55 10.15 14.10
N ARG A 69 -7.11 11.31 14.62
CA ARG A 69 -7.72 12.63 14.37
C ARG A 69 -8.03 12.92 12.90
N ASN A 70 -7.12 12.58 11.98
CA ASN A 70 -7.25 12.86 10.55
C ASN A 70 -7.60 11.61 9.72
N SER A 71 -8.03 10.53 10.39
CA SER A 71 -8.04 9.17 9.82
C SER A 71 -6.68 8.78 9.21
N GLY A 72 -6.60 7.59 8.62
CA GLY A 72 -5.36 7.09 8.02
C GLY A 72 -5.58 6.44 6.67
N VAL A 73 -4.52 5.79 6.19
CA VAL A 73 -4.49 5.04 4.92
C VAL A 73 -4.25 3.56 5.22
N GLN A 74 -5.05 2.71 4.59
CA GLN A 74 -4.82 1.26 4.58
C GLN A 74 -4.24 0.86 3.23
N ILE A 75 -3.08 0.22 3.25
CA ILE A 75 -2.41 -0.28 2.05
C ILE A 75 -2.57 -1.79 2.01
N GLU A 76 -3.18 -2.31 0.96
CA GLU A 76 -3.27 -3.75 0.70
C GLU A 76 -2.24 -4.15 -0.36
N LEU A 77 -1.31 -5.03 0.02
CA LEU A 77 -0.22 -5.47 -0.85
C LEU A 77 -0.54 -6.80 -1.54
N PRO A 78 -0.37 -6.89 -2.87
CA PRO A 78 -0.55 -8.14 -3.58
C PRO A 78 0.61 -9.10 -3.30
N PRO A 79 0.45 -10.42 -3.52
CA PRO A 79 1.46 -11.43 -3.18
C PRO A 79 2.85 -11.17 -3.77
N ARG A 80 2.94 -10.59 -4.97
CA ARG A 80 4.20 -10.29 -5.68
C ARG A 80 5.04 -9.24 -4.96
N VAL A 81 4.40 -8.22 -4.38
CA VAL A 81 5.10 -7.14 -3.66
C VAL A 81 5.58 -7.62 -2.27
N ARG A 82 4.82 -8.54 -1.67
CA ARG A 82 5.13 -9.12 -0.35
C ARG A 82 6.30 -10.11 -0.36
N GLY A 83 6.86 -10.46 -1.52
CA GLY A 83 7.87 -11.51 -1.62
C GLY A 83 7.32 -12.94 -1.50
N SER A 84 5.99 -13.10 -1.45
CA SER A 84 5.32 -14.37 -1.13
C SER A 84 4.69 -15.07 -2.33
N SER A 85 5.16 -14.78 -3.53
CA SER A 85 4.63 -15.35 -4.78
C SER A 85 5.69 -16.20 -5.49
N PRO A 86 5.29 -17.11 -6.38
CA PRO A 86 6.24 -17.90 -7.18
C PRO A 86 7.27 -17.08 -7.96
N LEU A 87 7.03 -15.77 -8.17
CA LEU A 87 8.03 -14.85 -8.75
C LEU A 87 9.37 -14.83 -7.99
N TRP A 88 9.36 -15.13 -6.68
CA TRP A 88 10.54 -15.04 -5.80
C TRP A 88 10.91 -16.39 -5.18
N TRP A 89 10.47 -17.51 -5.79
CA TRP A 89 10.68 -18.85 -5.25
C TRP A 89 12.16 -19.26 -5.11
N ASP A 90 13.01 -18.70 -5.95
CA ASP A 90 14.47 -18.90 -6.02
C ASP A 90 15.25 -17.73 -5.41
N TRP A 91 14.55 -16.77 -4.77
CA TRP A 91 15.21 -15.64 -4.12
C TRP A 91 15.80 -16.08 -2.76
N GLU A 92 17.12 -16.19 -2.71
CA GLU A 92 17.85 -16.51 -1.49
C GLU A 92 18.40 -15.23 -0.83
N GLY A 93 18.26 -15.15 0.49
CA GLY A 93 18.62 -13.99 1.32
C GLY A 93 20.12 -13.72 1.41
N PRO A 94 20.54 -12.69 2.18
CA PRO A 94 19.84 -12.14 3.35
C PRO A 94 18.94 -10.93 3.07
N HIS A 95 18.89 -10.47 1.82
CA HIS A 95 18.19 -9.22 1.46
C HIS A 95 16.71 -9.43 1.12
N LEU A 96 15.92 -8.38 1.33
CA LEU A 96 14.52 -8.32 0.89
C LEU A 96 14.44 -8.51 -0.63
N THR A 97 13.34 -9.10 -1.10
CA THR A 97 13.10 -9.20 -2.55
C THR A 97 13.13 -7.81 -3.21
N PRO A 98 13.46 -7.69 -4.50
CA PRO A 98 13.48 -6.41 -5.20
C PRO A 98 12.19 -5.61 -5.04
N HIS A 99 11.03 -6.27 -5.05
CA HIS A 99 9.75 -5.57 -4.88
C HIS A 99 9.51 -5.12 -3.45
N THR A 100 9.90 -5.91 -2.45
CA THR A 100 9.79 -5.50 -1.05
C THR A 100 10.76 -4.33 -0.76
N THR A 101 11.95 -4.33 -1.36
CA THR A 101 12.90 -3.21 -1.29
C THR A 101 12.31 -1.94 -1.93
N ALA A 102 11.70 -2.05 -3.12
CA ALA A 102 11.03 -0.94 -3.79
C ALA A 102 9.86 -0.38 -2.97
N LEU A 103 9.07 -1.25 -2.31
CA LEU A 103 8.01 -0.84 -1.39
C LEU A 103 8.58 0.00 -0.23
N VAL A 104 9.63 -0.49 0.43
CA VAL A 104 10.25 0.23 1.56
C VAL A 104 10.77 1.59 1.11
N ARG A 105 11.42 1.67 -0.07
CA ARG A 105 11.91 2.92 -0.63
C ARG A 105 10.77 3.91 -0.90
N GLY A 106 9.69 3.48 -1.55
CA GLY A 106 8.53 4.33 -1.85
C GLY A 106 7.80 4.82 -0.61
N LEU A 107 7.57 3.95 0.37
CA LEU A 107 6.94 4.32 1.65
C LEU A 107 7.83 5.27 2.46
N SER A 108 9.14 5.02 2.48
CA SER A 108 10.10 5.89 3.16
C SER A 108 10.14 7.28 2.53
N ALA A 109 10.19 7.36 1.20
CA ALA A 109 10.14 8.62 0.47
C ALA A 109 8.83 9.38 0.75
N ALA A 110 7.69 8.69 0.73
CA ALA A 110 6.39 9.29 1.05
C ALA A 110 6.32 9.83 2.48
N ALA A 111 6.85 9.09 3.45
CA ALA A 111 6.87 9.51 4.85
C ALA A 111 7.77 10.73 5.08
N GLN A 112 8.92 10.80 4.39
CA GLN A 112 9.86 11.91 4.51
C GLN A 112 9.37 13.20 3.85
N SER A 113 8.55 13.09 2.80
CA SER A 113 8.03 14.24 2.04
C SER A 113 6.63 14.70 2.47
N TRP A 114 5.97 14.00 3.40
CA TRP A 114 4.64 14.35 3.84
C TRP A 114 4.66 15.59 4.75
N PRO A 115 3.92 16.67 4.43
CA PRO A 115 3.86 17.85 5.29
C PRO A 115 3.15 17.50 6.60
N ILE A 116 3.83 17.77 7.71
CA ILE A 116 3.36 17.50 9.09
C ILE A 116 2.77 18.76 9.72
#